data_AF-A0A6P0L0Q4-F1
#
_entry.id   AF-A0A6P0L0Q4-F1
#
_cell.length_a   1.000
_cell.length_b   1.000
_cell.length_c   1.000
_cell.angle_alpha   90.00
_cell.angle_beta   90.00
_cell.angle_gamma   90.00
#
_symmetry.space_group_name_H-M   'P 1'
#
loop_
_entity.id
_entity.type
_entity.pdbx_description
1 polymer ?
#
loop_
_entity_poly.entity_id
_entity_poly.type
_entity_poly.pdbx_seq_one_letter_code
_entity_poly.pdbx_strand_id
1 'polypeptide(L)'
;MSNIDNQFQNLDDIPALKELSDETAAACSGGVTLVAFNKRGFEGFKKQFIQNGNKLDIGFVGGSINNKISSFRVSGGNSSLYKVTLFDGRNFQGQRESFYVRRGKAKRFVGDFINDRTSSIRVRPV
;
A
#
# COMPACT_ATOMS: atom_id res chain seq x y z
N MET A 1 -7.67 -45.90 -23.23
CA MET A 1 -7.30 -44.54 -23.67
C MET A 1 -7.71 -43.60 -22.55
N SER A 2 -6.76 -43.14 -21.74
CA SER A 2 -7.06 -42.24 -20.61
C SER A 2 -7.20 -40.82 -21.15
N ASN A 3 -8.41 -40.27 -21.07
CA ASN A 3 -8.66 -38.85 -21.31
C ASN A 3 -8.01 -38.06 -20.18
N ILE A 4 -6.96 -37.31 -20.49
CA ILE A 4 -6.41 -36.30 -19.62
C ILE A 4 -7.20 -35.02 -19.92
N ASP A 5 -8.19 -34.73 -19.07
CA ASP A 5 -8.84 -33.42 -19.02
C ASP A 5 -7.82 -32.40 -18.53
N ASN A 6 -7.15 -31.72 -19.46
CA ASN A 6 -6.35 -30.54 -19.18
C ASN A 6 -7.31 -29.38 -18.84
N GLN A 7 -7.76 -29.34 -17.59
CA GLN A 7 -8.29 -28.11 -17.01
C GLN A 7 -7.13 -27.12 -16.87
N PHE A 8 -6.89 -26.33 -17.91
CA PHE A 8 -6.07 -25.13 -17.80
C PHE A 8 -6.73 -24.21 -16.78
N GLN A 9 -6.23 -24.22 -15.54
CA GLN A 9 -6.56 -23.21 -14.57
C GLN A 9 -6.06 -21.88 -15.11
N ASN A 10 -6.97 -20.92 -15.27
CA ASN A 10 -6.67 -19.59 -15.76
C ASN A 10 -5.62 -18.98 -14.82
N LEU A 11 -4.43 -18.66 -15.36
CA LEU A 11 -3.28 -18.22 -14.55
C LEU A 11 -3.55 -16.92 -13.78
N ASP A 12 -4.58 -16.18 -14.18
CA ASP A 12 -5.05 -14.95 -13.55
C ASP A 12 -5.69 -15.16 -12.15
N ASP A 13 -6.13 -16.38 -11.83
CA ASP A 13 -6.82 -16.68 -10.56
C ASP A 13 -5.89 -17.06 -9.41
N ILE A 14 -4.56 -17.06 -9.63
CA ILE A 14 -3.58 -17.32 -8.58
C ILE A 14 -3.19 -15.98 -7.93
N PRO A 15 -3.69 -15.64 -6.71
CA PRO A 15 -3.45 -14.33 -6.08
C PRO A 15 -1.96 -14.01 -5.88
N ALA A 16 -1.11 -15.02 -5.72
CA ALA A 16 0.33 -14.86 -5.60
C ALA A 16 1.01 -14.36 -6.90
N LEU A 17 0.49 -14.72 -8.08
CA LEU A 17 1.01 -14.23 -9.36
C LEU A 17 0.68 -12.75 -9.58
N LYS A 18 -0.50 -12.31 -9.12
CA LYS A 18 -0.90 -10.90 -9.20
C LYS A 18 -0.05 -9.99 -8.31
N GLU A 19 0.29 -10.43 -7.10
CA GLU A 19 1.17 -9.67 -6.20
C GLU A 19 2.60 -9.57 -6.77
N LEU A 20 3.13 -10.66 -7.35
CA LEU A 20 4.42 -10.68 -8.04
C LEU A 20 4.41 -9.82 -9.32
N SER A 21 3.31 -9.84 -10.09
CA SER A 21 3.18 -9.03 -11.31
C SER A 21 3.13 -7.54 -10.98
N ASP A 22 2.40 -7.14 -9.95
CA ASP A 22 2.28 -5.73 -9.55
C ASP A 22 3.58 -5.20 -8.96
N GLU A 23 4.31 -6.01 -8.17
CA GLU A 23 5.61 -5.62 -7.61
C GLU A 23 6.70 -5.52 -8.70
N THR A 24 6.72 -6.47 -9.64
CA THR A 24 7.64 -6.44 -10.79
C THR A 24 7.28 -5.31 -11.76
N ALA A 25 5.99 -5.10 -12.04
CA ALA A 25 5.53 -4.01 -12.90
C ALA A 25 5.78 -2.63 -12.28
N ALA A 26 5.61 -2.45 -10.97
CA ALA A 26 5.94 -1.21 -10.30
C ALA A 26 7.45 -0.96 -10.24
N ALA A 27 8.26 -1.99 -10.01
CA ALA A 27 9.72 -1.87 -10.06
C ALA A 27 10.19 -1.43 -11.46
N CYS A 28 9.59 -1.97 -12.52
CA CYS A 28 9.93 -1.63 -13.90
C CYS A 28 9.34 -0.30 -14.40
N SER A 29 8.17 0.12 -13.89
CA SER A 29 7.45 1.33 -14.35
C SER A 29 7.74 2.59 -13.52
N GLY A 30 8.47 2.47 -12.41
CA GLY A 30 8.55 3.53 -11.41
C GLY A 30 7.22 3.72 -10.68
N GLY A 31 6.58 2.63 -10.28
CA GLY A 31 5.38 2.63 -9.44
C GLY A 31 5.69 3.02 -7.99
N VAL A 32 4.72 3.65 -7.32
CA VAL A 32 4.82 3.98 -5.90
C VAL A 32 4.41 2.78 -5.06
N THR A 33 5.27 2.44 -4.10
CA THR A 33 5.03 1.38 -3.12
C THR A 33 4.90 2.00 -1.73
N LEU A 34 3.83 1.64 -1.03
CA LEU A 34 3.64 1.98 0.38
C LEU A 34 3.49 0.70 1.20
N VAL A 35 4.32 0.55 2.23
CA VAL A 35 4.22 -0.55 3.19
C VAL A 35 3.73 0.00 4.52
N ALA A 36 2.55 -0.41 4.96
CA ALA A 36 1.96 -0.03 6.24
C ALA A 36 2.15 -1.13 7.28
N PHE A 37 2.35 -0.73 8.53
CA PHE A 37 2.60 -1.61 9.66
C PHE A 37 1.62 -1.33 10.78
N ASN A 38 1.20 -2.38 11.46
CA ASN A 38 0.23 -2.25 12.55
C ASN A 38 0.82 -1.81 13.88
N LYS A 39 2.15 -1.82 14.01
CA LYS A 39 2.86 -1.31 15.18
C LYS A 39 3.76 -0.13 14.78
N ARG A 40 4.17 0.61 15.80
CA ARG A 40 5.20 1.65 15.67
C ARG A 40 6.53 1.02 15.26
N GLY A 41 7.43 1.82 14.72
CA GLY A 41 8.79 1.38 14.42
C GLY A 41 8.93 0.35 13.30
N PHE A 42 7.89 0.17 12.47
CA PHE A 42 7.84 -0.80 11.36
C PHE A 42 7.79 -2.26 11.80
N GLU A 43 7.08 -2.52 12.89
CA GLU A 43 6.94 -3.85 13.46
C GLU A 43 5.54 -4.44 13.25
N GLY A 44 5.41 -5.74 13.55
CA GLY A 44 4.15 -6.46 13.54
C GLY A 44 3.68 -6.81 12.13
N PHE A 45 2.35 -6.91 11.99
CA PHE A 45 1.72 -7.22 10.72
C PHE A 45 1.93 -6.07 9.74
N LYS A 46 2.36 -6.40 8.52
CA LYS A 46 2.56 -5.44 7.44
C LYS A 46 1.63 -5.73 6.27
N LYS A 47 1.20 -4.68 5.58
CA LYS A 47 0.50 -4.78 4.29
C LYS A 47 1.15 -3.85 3.29
N GLN A 48 1.39 -4.37 2.09
CA GLN A 48 1.97 -3.63 0.98
C GLN A 48 0.87 -3.17 0.02
N PHE A 49 1.03 -1.96 -0.48
CA PHE A 49 0.19 -1.34 -1.48
C PHE A 49 1.09 -0.86 -2.60
N ILE A 50 0.72 -1.20 -3.83
CA ILE A 50 1.51 -0.91 -5.02
C ILE A 50 0.57 -0.33 -6.07
N GLN A 51 1.01 0.72 -6.76
CA GLN A 51 0.28 1.26 -7.90
C GLN A 51 1.26 1.78 -8.95
N ASN A 52 1.00 1.46 -10.21
CA ASN A 52 1.80 1.92 -11.33
C ASN A 52 1.74 3.45 -11.48
N GLY A 53 2.89 4.05 -11.78
CA GLY A 53 3.07 5.50 -11.90
C GLY A 53 3.40 6.21 -10.58
N ASN A 54 3.34 7.55 -10.60
CA ASN A 54 3.88 8.39 -9.53
C ASN A 54 2.94 8.62 -8.33
N LYS A 55 1.79 7.94 -8.26
CA LYS A 55 0.75 8.17 -7.25
C LYS A 55 0.12 6.86 -6.80
N LEU A 56 -0.39 6.84 -5.57
CA LEU A 56 -1.08 5.67 -4.99
C LEU A 56 -2.34 6.12 -4.26
N ASP A 57 -3.48 5.54 -4.62
CA ASP A 57 -4.81 5.86 -4.10
C ASP A 57 -5.50 4.58 -3.63
N ILE A 58 -5.50 4.35 -2.31
CA ILE A 58 -6.14 3.19 -1.69
C ILE A 58 -7.43 3.65 -1.03
N GLY A 59 -8.56 3.47 -1.72
CA GLY A 59 -9.89 3.84 -1.22
C GLY A 59 -10.33 3.03 0.00
N PHE A 60 -9.77 1.85 0.21
CA PHE A 60 -9.99 1.07 1.43
C PHE A 60 -8.79 0.15 1.69
N VAL A 61 -8.14 0.30 2.85
CA VAL A 61 -6.98 -0.53 3.21
C VAL A 61 -7.37 -1.98 3.49
N GLY A 62 -8.58 -2.20 4.05
CA GLY A 62 -9.22 -3.49 4.22
C GLY A 62 -8.47 -4.52 5.08
N GLY A 63 -9.17 -5.63 5.35
CA GLY A 63 -8.62 -6.78 6.04
C GLY A 63 -8.05 -6.47 7.43
N SER A 64 -6.94 -7.12 7.76
CA SER A 64 -6.32 -7.09 9.09
C SER A 64 -5.57 -5.81 9.44
N ILE A 65 -5.35 -4.87 8.51
CA ILE A 65 -4.62 -3.61 8.75
C ILE A 65 -5.56 -2.39 8.98
N ASN A 66 -6.85 -2.54 8.66
CA ASN A 66 -7.82 -1.45 8.84
C ASN A 66 -7.92 -1.01 10.30
N ASN A 67 -7.89 0.30 10.56
CA ASN A 67 -7.90 0.87 11.92
C ASN A 67 -6.78 0.34 12.80
N LYS A 68 -5.62 0.02 12.21
CA LYS A 68 -4.45 -0.49 12.96
C LYS A 68 -3.14 0.11 12.49
N ILE A 69 -3.14 1.01 11.52
CA ILE A 69 -1.89 1.55 10.96
C ILE A 69 -1.24 2.49 11.97
N SER A 70 -0.01 2.14 12.34
CA SER A 70 0.81 2.87 13.30
C SER A 70 2.11 3.44 12.68
N SER A 71 2.62 2.82 11.61
CA SER A 71 3.82 3.29 10.90
C SER A 71 3.81 2.87 9.43
N PHE A 72 4.60 3.55 8.58
CA PHE A 72 4.66 3.21 7.15
C PHE A 72 6.00 3.57 6.49
N ARG A 73 6.26 2.98 5.33
CA ARG A 73 7.40 3.28 4.44
C ARG A 73 6.90 3.61 3.05
N VAL A 74 7.55 4.56 2.38
CA VAL A 74 7.28 4.86 0.96
C VAL A 74 8.54 4.63 0.15
N SER A 75 8.42 3.82 -0.90
CA SER A 75 9.47 3.49 -1.85
C SER A 75 8.92 3.54 -3.28
N GLY A 76 9.83 3.41 -4.25
CA GLY A 76 9.48 3.51 -5.66
C GLY A 76 9.07 4.91 -6.10
N GLY A 77 8.51 4.99 -7.30
CA GLY A 77 8.13 6.23 -7.96
C GLY A 77 9.28 7.15 -8.34
N ASN A 78 8.97 8.12 -9.20
CA ASN A 78 9.99 9.03 -9.74
C ASN A 78 10.16 10.33 -8.95
N SER A 79 9.30 10.62 -7.97
CA SER A 79 9.47 11.80 -7.11
C SER A 79 10.44 11.54 -5.96
N SER A 80 11.17 12.57 -5.56
CA SER A 80 12.05 12.56 -4.39
C SER A 80 11.29 12.80 -3.08
N LEU A 81 10.08 13.36 -3.16
CA LEU A 81 9.25 13.74 -2.02
C LEU A 81 7.79 13.39 -2.27
N TYR A 82 7.18 12.75 -1.29
CA TYR A 82 5.77 12.38 -1.34
C TYR A 82 4.99 13.02 -0.20
N LYS A 83 3.76 13.43 -0.50
CA LYS A 83 2.74 13.74 0.49
C LYS A 83 1.87 12.51 0.70
N VAL A 84 2.01 11.88 1.85
CA VAL A 84 1.17 10.76 2.29
C VAL A 84 0.04 11.31 3.15
N THR A 85 -1.20 11.04 2.78
CA THR A 85 -2.38 11.42 3.56
C THR A 85 -3.11 10.16 4.01
N LEU A 86 -3.27 10.03 5.32
CA LEU A 86 -4.02 8.96 5.96
C LEU A 86 -5.40 9.49 6.36
N PHE A 87 -6.44 8.72 6.09
CA PHE A 87 -7.83 9.08 6.37
C PHE A 87 -8.47 8.04 7.27
N ASP A 88 -9.28 8.47 8.24
CA ASP A 88 -10.00 7.55 9.13
C ASP A 88 -11.24 6.92 8.47
N GLY A 89 -11.77 7.56 7.43
CA GLY A 89 -12.86 7.06 6.61
C GLY A 89 -12.39 6.31 5.36
N ARG A 90 -13.32 5.59 4.74
CA ARG A 90 -13.13 5.00 3.41
C ARG A 90 -13.19 6.08 2.33
N ASN A 91 -12.66 5.78 1.16
CA ASN A 91 -12.71 6.62 -0.03
C ASN A 91 -12.23 8.07 0.22
N PHE A 92 -11.19 8.23 1.04
CA PHE A 92 -10.54 9.51 1.33
C PHE A 92 -11.45 10.51 2.06
N GLN A 93 -12.36 10.01 2.89
CA GLN A 93 -13.29 10.80 3.69
C GLN A 93 -12.89 10.85 5.16
N GLY A 94 -13.54 11.73 5.91
CA GLY A 94 -13.36 11.85 7.36
C GLY A 94 -12.14 12.67 7.78
N GLN A 95 -11.67 12.42 9.00
CA GLN A 95 -10.48 13.06 9.54
C GLN A 95 -9.22 12.55 8.84
N ARG A 96 -8.22 13.42 8.73
CA ARG A 96 -7.00 13.10 8.00
C ARG A 96 -5.77 13.75 8.58
N GLU A 97 -4.63 13.10 8.36
CA GLU A 97 -3.31 13.63 8.67
C GLU A 97 -2.39 13.45 7.46
N SER A 98 -1.52 14.43 7.22
CA SER A 98 -0.60 14.45 6.08
C SER A 98 0.85 14.49 6.53
N PHE A 99 1.70 13.72 5.84
CA PHE A 99 3.12 13.63 6.11
C PHE A 99 3.91 13.82 4.82
N TYR A 100 4.98 14.61 4.90
CA TYR A 100 5.96 14.73 3.84
C TYR A 100 7.08 13.72 4.08
N VAL A 101 7.27 12.80 3.14
CA VAL A 101 8.22 11.68 3.26
C VAL A 101 9.06 11.59 2.01
N ARG A 102 10.38 11.64 2.17
CA ARG A 102 11.32 11.45 1.04
C ARG A 102 11.25 10.02 0.51
N ARG A 103 11.52 9.82 -0.78
CA ARG A 103 11.60 8.48 -1.38
C ARG A 103 12.59 7.60 -0.62
N GLY A 104 12.18 6.37 -0.30
CA GLY A 104 12.99 5.43 0.47
C GLY A 104 13.09 5.77 1.95
N LYS A 105 12.32 6.76 2.44
CA LYS A 105 12.19 7.07 3.86
C LYS A 105 10.83 6.61 4.39
N ALA A 106 10.67 6.80 5.69
CA ALA A 106 9.63 6.15 6.46
C ALA A 106 9.16 7.02 7.62
N LYS A 107 7.95 6.76 8.11
CA LYS A 107 7.36 7.40 9.28
C LYS A 107 7.16 6.36 10.37
N ARG A 108 7.98 6.41 11.43
CA ARG A 108 8.01 5.43 12.55
C ARG A 108 6.76 5.46 13.43
N PHE A 109 6.06 6.58 13.44
CA PHE A 109 4.82 6.76 14.17
C PHE A 109 3.98 7.83 13.47
N VAL A 110 2.71 7.51 13.20
CA VAL A 110 1.79 8.41 12.49
C VAL A 110 1.17 9.49 13.36
N GLY A 111 1.47 9.53 14.67
CA GLY A 111 0.89 10.52 15.58
C GLY A 111 -0.41 10.03 16.22
N ASP A 112 -0.72 10.49 17.42
CA ASP A 112 -1.84 9.96 18.22
C ASP A 112 -3.22 10.19 17.58
N PHE A 113 -3.33 11.21 16.71
CA PHE A 113 -4.58 11.57 16.07
C PHE A 113 -5.10 10.50 15.10
N ILE A 114 -4.24 10.01 14.20
CA ILE A 114 -4.62 9.06 13.13
C ILE A 114 -4.18 7.61 13.39
N ASN A 115 -3.38 7.39 14.43
CA ASN A 115 -2.91 6.06 14.83
C ASN A 115 -4.09 5.11 15.08
N ASP A 116 -4.01 3.92 14.49
CA ASP A 116 -5.04 2.87 14.64
C ASP A 116 -6.45 3.32 14.20
N ARG A 117 -6.52 4.29 13.28
CA ARG A 117 -7.80 4.77 12.73
C ARG A 117 -7.84 4.76 11.21
N THR A 118 -6.70 4.55 10.55
CA THR A 118 -6.61 4.68 9.09
C THR A 118 -7.44 3.62 8.36
N SER A 119 -8.32 4.08 7.48
CA SER A 119 -9.15 3.26 6.59
C SER A 119 -8.86 3.49 5.10
N SER A 120 -8.30 4.64 4.70
CA SER A 120 -7.87 4.90 3.32
C SER A 120 -6.60 5.75 3.26
N ILE A 121 -5.85 5.65 2.15
CA ILE A 121 -4.50 6.23 2.02
C ILE A 121 -4.33 6.85 0.63
N ARG A 122 -3.79 8.08 0.58
CA ARG A 122 -3.41 8.75 -0.66
C ARG A 122 -1.94 9.17 -0.61
N VAL A 123 -1.19 8.84 -1.65
CA VAL A 123 0.20 9.24 -1.84
C VAL A 123 0.30 10.03 -3.14
N ARG A 124 0.78 11.27 -3.03
CA ARG A 124 1.00 12.16 -4.16
C ARG A 124 2.47 12.58 -4.23
N PRO A 125 3.06 12.71 -5.42
CA PRO A 125 4.34 13.37 -5.58
C PRO A 125 4.16 14.84 -5.23
N VAL A 126 5.18 15.45 -4.63
CA VAL A 126 5.28 16.89 -4.40
C VAL A 126 6.11 17.52 -5.50
#